data_AF-A0A380FH68-F1
#
_entry.id   AF-A0A380FH68-F1
#
_cell.length_a   1.000
_cell.length_b   1.000
_cell.length_c   1.000
_cell.angle_alpha   90.00
_cell.angle_beta   90.00
_cell.angle_gamma   90.00
#
_symmetry.space_group_name_H-M   'P 1'
#
loop_
_entity.id
_entity.type
_entity.pdbx_description
1 polymer ?
#
loop_
_entity_poly.entity_id
_entity_poly.type
_entity_poly.pdbx_seq_one_letter_code
_entity_poly.pdbx_strand_id
1 'polypeptide(L)'
;MYRKGQLQVPNEDIGEEMYEYLLERCRNQRCIQYEISNFGKRNHESEHNKVYWKNEGYYGFGAGASGYVNGERYNNVNPVNHYIKKIENNERPLLDSTFPTQTEQMEEEMFFRFKNE
;
A
#
# COMPACT_ATOMS: atom_id res chain seq x y z
N MET A 1 -9.20 17.21 8.26
CA MET A 1 -10.61 17.03 8.66
C MET A 1 -10.71 16.32 10.01
N TYR A 2 -10.12 15.13 10.18
CA TYR A 2 -10.06 14.43 11.47
C TYR A 2 -9.42 15.26 12.61
N ARG A 3 -8.20 15.77 12.42
CA ARG A 3 -7.50 16.64 13.40
C ARG A 3 -8.19 17.99 13.68
N LYS A 4 -9.19 18.38 12.88
CA LYS A 4 -9.98 19.59 13.09
C LYS A 4 -11.30 19.30 13.81
N GLY A 5 -11.54 18.06 14.25
CA GLY A 5 -12.81 17.63 14.88
C GLY A 5 -14.01 17.61 13.92
N GLN A 6 -13.77 17.78 12.62
CA GLN A 6 -14.83 17.92 11.60
C GLN A 6 -15.25 16.58 10.98
N LEU A 7 -14.58 15.48 11.36
CA LEU A 7 -14.88 14.14 10.88
C LEU A 7 -15.08 13.26 12.11
N GLN A 8 -16.30 12.79 12.31
CA GLN A 8 -16.58 11.74 13.28
C GLN A 8 -16.28 10.39 12.62
N VAL A 9 -15.38 9.64 13.24
CA VAL A 9 -15.03 8.29 12.79
C VAL A 9 -16.05 7.33 13.41
N PRO A 10 -16.51 6.30 12.67
CA PRO A 10 -17.35 5.26 13.23
C PRO A 10 -16.71 4.65 14.49
N ASN A 11 -17.53 4.25 15.45
CA ASN A 11 -17.06 3.40 16.54
C ASN A 11 -16.74 1.99 16.00
N GLU A 12 -16.18 1.15 16.86
CA GLU A 12 -15.78 -0.22 16.51
C GLU A 12 -16.98 -1.04 16.03
N ASP A 13 -18.11 -0.98 16.73
CA ASP A 13 -19.35 -1.69 16.37
C ASP A 13 -19.81 -1.36 14.95
N ILE A 14 -19.87 -0.08 14.58
CA ILE A 14 -20.26 0.33 13.22
C ILE A 14 -19.20 -0.12 12.20
N GLY A 15 -17.92 -0.09 12.58
CA GLY A 15 -16.84 -0.59 11.73
C GLY A 15 -16.99 -2.08 11.41
N GLU A 16 -17.36 -2.88 12.41
CA GLU A 16 -17.66 -4.31 12.26
C GLU A 16 -18.87 -4.52 11.35
N GLU A 17 -20.00 -3.84 11.60
CA GLU A 17 -21.19 -3.92 10.75
C GLU A 17 -20.90 -3.57 9.29
N MET A 18 -20.09 -2.53 9.05
CA MET A 18 -19.67 -2.14 7.70
C MET A 18 -18.83 -3.22 7.02
N TYR A 19 -17.95 -3.89 7.77
CA TYR A 19 -17.12 -4.97 7.25
C TYR A 19 -17.96 -6.22 6.94
N GLU A 20 -18.86 -6.61 7.82
CA GLU A 20 -19.79 -7.73 7.57
C GLU A 20 -20.65 -7.47 6.33
N TYR A 21 -21.18 -6.26 6.19
CA TYR A 21 -21.92 -5.85 5.00
C TYR A 21 -21.07 -5.95 3.73
N LEU A 22 -19.81 -5.51 3.76
CA LEU A 22 -18.88 -5.65 2.63
C LEU A 22 -18.70 -7.12 2.25
N LEU A 23 -18.46 -8.00 3.24
CA LEU A 23 -18.28 -9.44 3.01
C LEU A 23 -19.51 -10.07 2.33
N GLU A 24 -20.71 -9.76 2.82
CA GLU A 24 -21.94 -10.28 2.24
C GLU A 24 -22.13 -9.82 0.79
N ARG A 25 -21.91 -8.53 0.53
CA ARG A 25 -22.03 -7.94 -0.82
C ARG A 25 -21.01 -8.54 -1.78
N CYS A 26 -19.76 -8.73 -1.35
CA CYS A 26 -18.71 -9.35 -2.16
C CYS A 26 -19.04 -10.81 -2.50
N ARG A 27 -19.51 -11.61 -1.53
CA ARG A 27 -19.94 -13.00 -1.75
C ARG A 27 -21.04 -13.08 -2.80
N ASN A 28 -22.06 -12.22 -2.70
CA ASN A 28 -23.17 -12.15 -3.66
C ASN A 28 -22.72 -11.77 -5.09
N GLN A 29 -21.62 -11.02 -5.21
CA GLN A 29 -21.05 -10.62 -6.50
C GLN A 29 -19.93 -11.55 -7.01
N ARG A 30 -19.66 -12.67 -6.31
CA ARG A 30 -18.55 -13.59 -6.60
C ARG A 30 -17.17 -12.93 -6.56
N CYS A 31 -17.01 -11.91 -5.73
CA CYS A 31 -15.72 -11.33 -5.39
C CYS A 31 -15.09 -12.16 -4.26
N ILE A 32 -13.79 -12.41 -4.39
CA ILE A 32 -12.98 -13.18 -3.44
C ILE A 32 -12.07 -12.19 -2.72
N GLN A 33 -11.94 -12.36 -1.41
CA GLN A 33 -10.93 -11.66 -0.64
C GLN A 33 -9.57 -12.28 -0.97
N TYR A 34 -8.73 -11.56 -1.71
CA TYR A 34 -7.43 -12.07 -2.15
C TYR A 34 -6.28 -11.58 -1.25
N GLU A 35 -6.56 -10.64 -0.34
CA GLU A 35 -5.69 -10.21 0.75
C GLU A 35 -6.55 -9.56 1.87
N ILE A 36 -5.94 -9.22 3.01
CA ILE A 36 -6.61 -8.71 4.22
C ILE A 36 -7.65 -7.61 3.96
N SER A 37 -7.38 -6.66 3.07
CA SER A 37 -8.22 -5.46 2.87
C SER A 37 -8.92 -5.35 1.51
N ASN A 38 -8.66 -6.25 0.55
CA ASN A 38 -9.13 -6.11 -0.83
C ASN A 38 -9.84 -7.36 -1.35
N PHE A 39 -10.79 -7.08 -2.24
CA PHE A 39 -11.67 -8.04 -2.87
C PHE A 39 -11.61 -7.87 -4.37
N GLY A 40 -11.63 -8.96 -5.11
CA GLY A 40 -11.58 -8.95 -6.56
C GLY A 40 -12.32 -10.13 -7.15
N LYS A 41 -12.79 -10.01 -8.39
CA LYS A 41 -13.23 -11.19 -9.14
C LYS A 41 -12.01 -12.04 -9.46
N ARG A 42 -12.21 -13.34 -9.60
CA ARG A 42 -11.16 -14.25 -10.05
C ARG A 42 -10.50 -13.72 -11.34
N ASN A 43 -9.17 -13.67 -11.35
CA ASN A 43 -8.34 -13.14 -12.44
C ASN A 43 -8.46 -11.62 -12.69
N HIS A 44 -9.05 -10.87 -11.76
CA HIS A 44 -9.15 -9.40 -11.79
C HIS A 44 -8.64 -8.80 -10.46
N GLU A 45 -7.79 -9.52 -9.76
CA GLU A 45 -7.14 -9.05 -8.54
C GLU A 45 -6.08 -7.99 -8.90
N SER A 46 -5.94 -6.95 -8.08
CA SER A 46 -4.93 -5.91 -8.31
C SER A 46 -3.52 -6.49 -8.17
N GLU A 47 -2.78 -6.58 -9.28
CA GLU A 47 -1.36 -6.97 -9.26
C GLU A 47 -0.53 -6.01 -8.41
N HIS A 48 -0.83 -4.71 -8.47
CA HIS A 48 -0.15 -3.71 -7.66
C HIS A 48 -0.30 -4.00 -6.15
N ASN A 49 -1.51 -4.37 -5.71
CA ASN A 49 -1.74 -4.69 -4.29
C ASN A 49 -1.03 -5.99 -3.92
N LYS A 50 -1.05 -6.98 -4.82
CA LYS A 50 -0.37 -8.27 -4.62
C LYS A 50 1.14 -8.10 -4.45
N VAL A 51 1.77 -7.18 -5.18
CA VAL A 51 3.22 -6.91 -5.05
C VAL A 51 3.61 -6.49 -3.63
N TYR A 52 2.81 -5.63 -2.97
CA TYR A 52 3.06 -5.26 -1.57
C TYR A 52 2.97 -6.46 -0.63
N TRP A 53 1.92 -7.28 -0.78
CA TRP A 53 1.68 -8.45 0.07
C TRP A 53 2.61 -9.64 -0.21
N LYS A 54 3.28 -9.64 -1.36
CA LYS A 54 4.34 -10.61 -1.68
C LYS A 54 5.73 -10.10 -1.31
N ASN A 55 5.84 -8.90 -0.75
CA ASN A 55 7.10 -8.23 -0.46
C ASN A 55 8.03 -8.15 -1.68
N GLU A 56 7.44 -8.00 -2.88
CA GLU A 56 8.17 -7.91 -4.14
C GLU A 56 8.61 -6.47 -4.42
N GLY A 57 9.68 -6.31 -5.21
CA GLY A 57 10.16 -5.00 -5.61
C GLY A 57 9.23 -4.29 -6.61
N TYR A 58 9.12 -2.97 -6.50
CA TYR A 58 8.33 -2.11 -7.38
C TYR A 58 8.93 -0.71 -7.53
N TYR A 59 8.65 -0.08 -8.67
CA TYR A 59 9.07 1.29 -8.94
C TYR A 59 7.98 2.29 -8.55
N GLY A 60 8.37 3.32 -7.79
CA GLY A 60 7.53 4.44 -7.41
C GLY A 60 7.81 5.66 -8.29
N PHE A 61 6.85 6.02 -9.14
CA PHE A 61 6.96 7.21 -10.01
C PHE A 61 5.98 8.29 -9.58
N GLY A 62 6.42 9.55 -9.66
CA GLY A 62 5.61 10.71 -9.29
C GLY A 62 5.91 11.23 -7.89
N ALA A 63 5.37 12.42 -7.63
CA ALA A 63 5.54 13.11 -6.36
C ALA A 63 4.87 12.33 -5.23
N GLY A 64 5.62 12.10 -4.14
CA GLY A 64 5.17 11.33 -2.99
C GLY A 64 5.04 9.81 -3.21
N ALA A 65 5.45 9.29 -4.37
CA ALA A 65 5.48 7.85 -4.59
C ALA A 65 6.61 7.18 -3.81
N SER A 66 6.33 5.99 -3.28
CA SER A 66 7.33 5.10 -2.68
C SER A 66 7.74 4.02 -3.67
N GLY A 67 8.97 3.52 -3.56
CA GLY A 67 9.43 2.37 -4.31
C GLY A 67 10.33 1.46 -3.47
N TYR A 68 10.45 0.22 -3.92
CA TYR A 68 11.33 -0.78 -3.34
C TYR A 68 12.08 -1.51 -4.45
N VAL A 69 13.37 -1.23 -4.63
CA VAL A 69 14.15 -1.78 -5.76
C VAL A 69 15.54 -2.15 -5.28
N ASN A 70 16.00 -3.36 -5.58
CA ASN A 70 17.34 -3.85 -5.24
C ASN A 70 17.70 -3.68 -3.74
N GLY A 71 16.74 -3.89 -2.85
CA GLY A 71 16.92 -3.72 -1.40
C GLY A 71 16.88 -2.27 -0.92
N GLU A 72 16.76 -1.27 -1.81
CA GLU A 72 16.55 0.13 -1.44
C GLU A 72 15.06 0.45 -1.37
N ARG A 73 14.58 0.90 -0.21
CA ARG A 73 13.30 1.57 -0.05
C ARG A 73 13.52 3.06 -0.22
N TYR A 74 12.69 3.72 -1.02
CA TYR A 74 12.82 5.15 -1.24
C TYR A 74 11.47 5.83 -1.33
N ASN A 75 11.43 7.10 -0.94
CA ASN A 75 10.27 7.97 -1.11
C ASN A 75 10.64 9.14 -2.01
N ASN A 76 9.78 9.47 -2.96
CA ASN A 76 9.92 10.66 -3.76
C ASN A 76 9.42 11.89 -2.99
N VAL A 77 9.96 13.06 -3.31
CA VAL A 77 9.51 14.34 -2.71
C VAL A 77 8.01 14.56 -2.95
N ASN A 78 7.30 14.93 -1.88
CA ASN A 78 5.84 15.10 -1.89
C ASN A 78 5.35 16.31 -2.72
N PRO A 79 5.96 17.51 -2.63
CA PRO A 79 5.45 18.66 -3.38
C PRO A 79 5.68 18.47 -4.88
N VAL A 80 4.61 18.47 -5.66
CA VAL A 80 4.65 18.26 -7.12
C VAL A 80 5.66 19.19 -7.81
N ASN A 81 5.68 20.47 -7.45
CA ASN A 81 6.62 21.43 -8.02
C ASN A 81 8.09 21.08 -7.71
N HIS A 82 8.37 20.53 -6.53
CA HIS A 82 9.73 20.12 -6.16
C HIS A 82 10.14 18.85 -6.91
N TYR A 83 9.21 17.90 -7.07
CA TYR A 83 9.41 16.69 -7.86
C TYR A 83 9.77 17.04 -9.30
N ILE A 84 8.95 17.88 -9.95
CA ILE A 84 9.16 18.31 -11.34
C ILE A 84 10.51 19.01 -11.48
N LYS A 85 10.82 19.96 -10.60
CA LYS A 85 12.09 20.69 -10.64
C LYS A 85 13.32 19.77 -10.55
N LYS A 86 13.27 18.74 -9.70
CA LYS A 86 14.37 17.75 -9.60
C LYS A 86 14.52 16.95 -10.89
N ILE A 87 13.41 16.48 -11.46
CA ILE A 87 13.42 15.76 -12.74
C ILE A 87 13.98 16.64 -13.87
N GLU A 88 13.54 17.89 -13.98
CA GLU A 88 14.03 18.84 -14.99
C GLU A 88 15.54 19.12 -14.85
N ASN A 89 16.07 19.05 -13.63
CA ASN A 89 17.50 19.17 -13.33
C ASN A 89 18.30 17.87 -13.53
N ASN A 90 17.68 16.78 -14.03
CA ASN A 90 18.28 15.43 -14.08
C ASN A 90 18.72 14.89 -12.70
N GLU A 91 18.05 15.29 -11.63
CA GLU A 91 18.25 14.77 -10.27
C GLU A 91 17.20 13.70 -9.94
N ARG A 92 17.59 12.68 -9.16
CA ARG A 92 16.61 11.74 -8.59
C ARG A 92 15.74 12.49 -7.56
N PRO A 93 14.40 12.42 -7.66
CA PRO A 93 13.49 13.21 -6.84
C PRO A 93 13.27 12.63 -5.44
N LEU A 94 14.34 12.21 -4.76
CA LEU A 94 14.26 11.55 -3.45
C LEU A 94 13.99 12.53 -2.31
N LEU A 95 13.11 12.12 -1.41
CA LEU A 95 12.96 12.66 -0.07
C LEU A 95 13.91 11.94 0.90
N ASP A 96 13.85 10.61 0.90
CA ASP A 96 14.68 9.73 1.71
C ASP A 96 14.85 8.37 1.02
N SER A 97 15.85 7.61 1.48
CA SER A 97 15.96 6.19 1.18
C SER A 97 16.64 5.42 2.32
N THR A 98 16.31 4.13 2.43
CA THR A 98 16.81 3.21 3.43
C THR A 98 17.06 1.83 2.82
N PHE A 99 17.93 1.07 3.46
CA PHE A 99 18.18 -0.34 3.13
C PHE A 99 17.79 -1.16 4.36
N PRO A 100 16.68 -1.92 4.31
CA PRO A 100 16.28 -2.77 5.41
C PRO A 100 17.39 -3.77 5.73
N THR A 101 17.67 -3.92 7.02
CA THR A 101 18.58 -4.94 7.55
C THR A 101 18.05 -6.35 7.26
N GLN A 102 18.92 -7.35 7.37
CA GLN A 102 18.51 -8.75 7.20
C GLN A 102 17.39 -9.14 8.18
N THR A 103 17.46 -8.66 9.43
CA THR A 103 16.43 -8.91 10.44
C THR A 103 15.08 -8.30 10.02
N GLU A 104 15.07 -7.04 9.60
CA GLU A 104 13.84 -6.38 9.13
C GLU A 104 13.23 -7.10 7.92
N GLN A 105 14.06 -7.55 6.96
CA GLN A 105 13.58 -8.32 5.81
C GLN A 105 12.96 -9.66 6.24
N MET A 106 13.56 -10.34 7.21
CA MET A 106 13.01 -11.61 7.75
C MET A 106 11.69 -11.38 8.49
N GLU A 107 11.59 -10.31 9.27
CA GLU A 107 10.36 -9.92 9.97
C GLU A 107 9.25 -9.61 8.97
N GLU A 108 9.52 -8.79 7.97
CA GLU A 108 8.58 -8.45 6.90
C GLU A 108 8.09 -9.70 6.15
N GLU A 109 8.99 -10.61 5.79
CA GLU A 109 8.64 -11.85 5.12
C GLU A 109 7.68 -12.71 5.97
N MET A 110 7.92 -12.79 7.28
CA MET A 110 7.00 -13.48 8.19
C MET A 110 5.63 -12.81 8.22
N PHE A 111 5.57 -11.47 8.33
CA PHE A 111 4.30 -10.75 8.39
C PHE A 111 3.48 -10.87 7.10
N PHE A 112 4.13 -10.73 5.95
CA PHE A 112 3.44 -10.68 4.66
C PHE A 112 3.09 -12.05 4.10
N ARG A 113 3.94 -13.07 4.30
CA ARG A 113 3.79 -14.36 3.61
C ARG A 113 2.95 -15.40 4.34
N PHE A 114 2.82 -15.32 5.67
CA PHE A 114 1.94 -16.21 6.45
C PHE A 114 0.44 -16.06 6.14
N LYS A 115 0.05 -15.12 5.27
CA LYS A 115 -1.34 -14.81 4.94
C LYS A 115 -1.74 -15.18 3.50
N ASN A 116 -0.81 -15.73 2.72
CA ASN A 116 -1.02 -16.10 1.30
C ASN A 116 -1.17 -17.62 1.08
N GLU A 117 -1.27 -18.43 2.14
CA GLU A 117 -1.64 -19.86 2.12
C GLU A 117 -3.08 -20.06 2.59
#